data_AF-A0A9Y2AX07-F1
#
_entry.id   AF-A0A9Y2AX07-F1
#
_cell.length_a   1.000
_cell.length_b   1.000
_cell.length_c   1.000
_cell.angle_alpha   90.00
_cell.angle_beta   90.00
_cell.angle_gamma   90.00
#
_symmetry.space_group_name_H-M   'P 1'
#
loop_
_entity.id
_entity.type
_entity.pdbx_description
1 polymer ?
#
loop_
_entity_poly.entity_id
_entity_poly.type
_entity_poly.pdbx_seq_one_letter_code
_entity_poly.pdbx_strand_id
1 'polypeptide(L)'
;MMLALVAGCRASDEAAQADNGPTAPPIAAVADNAATPAPPAPPAEAPKPGPVVTVRAQPAPYFPLDLPPSDVAASAAPFPREVTEFMVARDGCDHFRGEEPYDAERRVYIEESIAELCRGTDAKLAMLRRRYAGDPSVISALHGYDDRIETSTLY
;
A
#
# COMPACT_ATOMS: atom_id res chain seq x y z
N MET A 1 -60.63 2.47 -26.91
CA MET A 1 -60.17 3.68 -27.61
C MET A 1 -58.64 3.64 -27.65
N MET A 2 -58.09 3.69 -28.86
CA MET A 2 -56.65 3.69 -29.16
C MET A 2 -56.01 5.09 -29.01
N LEU A 3 -54.66 5.06 -28.99
CA LEU A 3 -53.65 5.98 -29.55
C LEU A 3 -52.75 6.65 -28.50
N ALA A 4 -51.44 6.84 -28.66
CA ALA A 4 -50.32 6.23 -29.41
C ALA A 4 -49.05 7.03 -29.00
N LEU A 5 -47.88 6.42 -29.13
CA LEU A 5 -46.54 6.88 -28.72
C LEU A 5 -46.05 8.17 -29.42
N VAL A 6 -45.13 8.91 -28.75
CA VAL A 6 -43.99 9.58 -29.42
C VAL A 6 -42.72 9.46 -28.57
N ALA A 7 -41.62 9.18 -29.27
CA ALA A 7 -40.26 8.91 -28.83
C ALA A 7 -39.47 10.14 -28.36
N GLY A 8 -38.34 9.89 -27.69
CA GLY A 8 -37.30 10.89 -27.41
C GLY A 8 -36.05 10.26 -26.79
N CYS A 9 -35.20 9.65 -27.62
CA CYS A 9 -33.87 9.19 -27.21
C CYS A 9 -32.94 10.37 -26.94
N ARG A 10 -32.17 10.24 -25.85
CA ARG A 10 -31.25 11.20 -25.26
C ARG A 10 -29.93 11.21 -26.04
N ALA A 11 -29.47 12.37 -26.49
CA ALA A 11 -28.12 12.56 -27.02
C ALA A 11 -27.50 13.80 -26.37
N SER A 12 -26.43 13.59 -25.60
CA SER A 12 -25.47 14.63 -25.23
C SER A 12 -24.14 13.93 -24.98
N ASP A 13 -23.22 14.21 -25.89
CA ASP A 13 -21.85 13.76 -25.95
C ASP A 13 -20.95 14.35 -24.84
N GLU A 14 -19.94 13.55 -24.50
CA GLU A 14 -18.56 13.86 -24.09
C GLU A 14 -18.20 14.67 -22.83
N ALA A 15 -17.46 13.97 -21.96
CA ALA A 15 -16.17 14.32 -21.32
C ALA A 15 -16.18 13.84 -19.84
N ALA A 16 -15.30 12.99 -19.32
CA ALA A 16 -14.09 12.35 -19.81
C ALA A 16 -13.84 11.11 -18.94
N GLN A 17 -13.62 9.94 -19.56
CA GLN A 17 -13.03 8.79 -18.89
C GLN A 17 -11.76 8.45 -19.69
N ALA A 18 -10.60 8.77 -19.13
CA ALA A 18 -9.32 8.38 -19.72
C ALA A 18 -9.15 6.87 -19.58
N ASP A 19 -9.35 6.16 -20.69
CA ASP A 19 -9.00 4.75 -20.87
C ASP A 19 -7.48 4.65 -21.08
N ASN A 20 -6.77 4.04 -20.13
CA ASN A 20 -5.36 3.67 -20.27
C ASN A 20 -5.24 2.25 -20.87
N GLY A 21 -5.65 2.10 -22.12
CA GLY A 21 -5.41 0.91 -22.93
C GLY A 21 -4.25 1.12 -23.92
N PRO A 22 -3.37 0.12 -24.15
CA PRO A 22 -2.22 0.28 -25.04
C PRO A 22 -2.69 0.32 -26.50
N THR A 23 -2.72 1.52 -27.08
CA THR A 23 -2.94 1.72 -28.52
C THR A 23 -1.64 1.47 -29.27
N ALA A 24 -1.56 0.35 -30.00
CA ALA A 24 -0.48 0.09 -30.94
C ALA A 24 -0.60 1.06 -32.16
N PRO A 25 0.51 1.65 -32.63
CA PRO A 25 0.47 2.53 -33.80
C PRO A 25 0.30 1.73 -35.11
N PRO A 26 -0.27 2.32 -36.18
CA PRO A 26 -0.39 1.64 -37.46
C PRO A 26 0.98 1.46 -38.10
N ILE A 27 1.28 0.23 -38.50
CA ILE A 27 2.48 -0.11 -39.27
C ILE A 27 2.40 0.51 -40.67
N ALA A 28 3.23 1.52 -40.94
CA ALA A 28 3.45 2.03 -42.29
C ALA A 28 4.21 0.96 -43.10
N ALA A 29 3.76 0.70 -44.33
CA ALA A 29 4.38 -0.24 -45.25
C ALA A 29 5.83 0.17 -45.56
N VAL A 30 6.78 -0.75 -45.32
CA VAL A 30 8.20 -0.57 -45.67
C VAL A 30 8.36 -0.89 -47.15
N ALA A 31 8.82 0.08 -47.94
CA ALA A 31 9.21 -0.13 -49.33
C ALA A 31 10.49 -0.98 -49.39
N ASP A 32 10.50 -2.00 -50.26
CA ASP A 32 11.66 -2.84 -50.56
C ASP A 32 12.83 -2.00 -51.09
N ASN A 33 13.87 -1.80 -50.26
CA ASN A 33 15.15 -1.29 -50.73
C ASN A 33 16.00 -2.45 -51.22
N ALA A 34 16.13 -2.58 -52.54
CA ALA A 34 17.07 -3.49 -53.17
C ALA A 34 18.51 -3.09 -52.81
N ALA A 35 19.19 -3.95 -52.06
CA ALA A 35 20.58 -3.76 -51.66
C ALA A 35 21.53 -4.00 -52.85
N THR A 36 22.39 -3.01 -53.14
CA THR A 36 23.58 -3.21 -53.97
C THR A 36 24.66 -3.89 -53.12
N PRO A 37 25.35 -4.95 -53.58
CA PRO A 37 26.38 -5.60 -52.78
C PRO A 37 27.65 -4.75 -52.73
N ALA A 38 28.08 -4.42 -51.52
CA ALA A 38 29.38 -3.81 -51.24
C ALA A 38 30.52 -4.86 -51.37
N PRO A 39 31.74 -4.47 -51.78
CA PRO A 39 32.87 -5.40 -51.88
C PRO A 39 33.35 -5.87 -50.48
N PRO A 40 33.96 -7.07 -50.38
CA PRO A 40 34.36 -7.63 -49.10
C PRO A 40 35.51 -6.85 -48.45
N ALA A 41 35.38 -6.54 -47.17
CA ALA A 41 36.42 -5.93 -46.34
C ALA A 41 37.55 -6.95 -46.02
N PRO A 42 38.81 -6.48 -45.84
CA PRO A 42 39.91 -7.35 -45.44
C PRO A 42 39.74 -7.90 -44.01
N PRO A 43 40.37 -9.03 -43.66
CA PRO A 43 40.17 -9.67 -42.38
C PRO A 43 40.69 -8.81 -41.22
N ALA A 44 39.83 -8.55 -40.25
CA ALA A 44 40.16 -7.82 -39.03
C ALA A 44 41.11 -8.64 -38.13
N GLU A 45 42.18 -8.00 -37.67
CA GLU A 45 43.14 -8.58 -36.73
C GLU A 45 42.52 -8.68 -35.32
N ALA A 46 42.78 -9.78 -34.61
CA ALA A 46 42.12 -10.07 -33.33
C ALA A 46 42.51 -9.05 -32.22
N PRO A 47 41.55 -8.60 -31.39
CA PRO A 47 41.83 -7.63 -30.35
C PRO A 47 42.62 -8.27 -29.19
N LYS A 48 43.65 -7.57 -28.71
CA LYS A 48 44.42 -7.98 -27.52
C LYS A 48 43.58 -7.72 -26.26
N PRO A 49 43.60 -8.63 -25.26
CA PRO A 49 42.79 -8.46 -24.06
C PRO A 49 43.30 -7.29 -23.20
N GLY A 50 42.37 -6.45 -22.74
CA GLY A 50 42.65 -5.37 -21.80
C GLY A 50 42.79 -5.85 -20.34
N PRO A 51 43.31 -4.99 -19.43
CA PRO A 51 43.46 -5.36 -18.03
C PRO A 51 42.09 -5.47 -17.35
N VAL A 52 41.87 -6.60 -16.66
CA VAL A 52 40.65 -6.83 -15.89
C VAL A 52 40.82 -6.24 -14.49
N VAL A 53 40.07 -5.18 -14.18
CA VAL A 53 40.01 -4.59 -12.84
C VAL A 53 38.92 -5.32 -12.06
N THR A 54 39.31 -6.21 -11.15
CA THR A 54 38.38 -6.87 -10.23
C THR A 54 38.22 -6.04 -8.96
N VAL A 55 37.07 -5.36 -8.80
CA VAL A 55 36.71 -4.73 -7.54
C VAL A 55 36.20 -5.80 -6.59
N ARG A 56 36.94 -6.05 -5.50
CA ARG A 56 36.50 -6.95 -4.43
C ARG A 56 35.58 -6.15 -3.49
N ALA A 57 34.27 -6.25 -3.68
CA ALA A 57 33.32 -5.74 -2.70
C ALA A 57 33.37 -6.64 -1.45
N GLN A 58 34.23 -6.30 -0.49
CA GLN A 58 34.10 -6.83 0.87
C GLN A 58 33.14 -5.91 1.62
N PRO A 59 32.08 -6.43 2.27
CA PRO A 59 31.26 -5.60 3.15
C PRO A 59 32.14 -5.09 4.29
N ALA A 60 32.14 -3.78 4.51
CA ALA A 60 32.81 -3.20 5.67
C ALA A 60 32.23 -3.83 6.95
N PRO A 61 33.05 -4.13 7.97
CA PRO A 61 32.55 -4.63 9.24
C PRO A 61 31.58 -3.61 9.83
N TYR A 62 30.34 -4.02 10.08
CA TYR A 62 29.31 -3.17 10.70
C TYR A 62 29.65 -3.00 12.18
N PHE A 63 30.42 -1.97 12.50
CA PHE A 63 30.57 -1.51 13.88
C PHE A 63 29.40 -0.56 14.18
N PRO A 64 28.47 -0.90 15.10
CA PRO A 64 27.35 -0.03 15.47
C PRO A 64 27.78 1.30 16.11
N LEU A 65 29.09 1.54 16.28
CA LEU A 65 29.68 2.78 16.78
C LEU A 65 30.13 3.74 15.66
N ASP A 66 30.07 3.32 14.38
CA ASP A 66 30.40 4.19 13.22
C ASP A 66 29.20 4.99 12.70
N LEU A 67 27.99 4.74 13.22
CA LEU A 67 26.88 5.67 13.02
C LEU A 67 27.00 6.79 14.07
N PRO A 68 26.96 8.08 13.67
CA PRO A 68 26.87 9.16 14.65
C PRO A 68 25.65 8.90 15.54
N PRO A 69 25.73 9.14 16.87
CA PRO A 69 24.58 9.01 17.73
C PRO A 69 23.49 9.92 17.15
N SER A 70 22.45 9.32 16.58
CA SER A 70 21.25 10.08 16.28
C SER A 70 20.65 10.40 17.64
N ASP A 71 20.21 11.64 17.85
CA ASP A 71 19.56 12.10 19.10
C ASP A 71 18.27 11.33 19.43
N VAL A 72 17.92 10.33 18.61
CA VAL A 72 16.95 9.25 18.86
C VAL A 72 17.50 8.21 19.87
N ALA A 73 18.39 8.62 20.78
CA ALA A 73 18.81 7.80 21.90
C ALA A 73 17.61 7.61 22.83
N ALA A 74 16.94 6.46 22.70
CA ALA A 74 15.79 6.04 23.48
C ALA A 74 14.70 7.11 23.55
N SER A 75 13.95 7.29 22.45
CA SER A 75 12.63 7.93 22.54
C SER A 75 11.88 7.25 23.68
N ALA A 76 11.64 7.96 24.78
CA ALA A 76 10.57 7.59 25.68
C ALA A 76 9.36 7.32 24.79
N ALA A 77 8.73 6.15 24.94
CA ALA A 77 7.54 5.85 24.15
C ALA A 77 6.58 7.04 24.29
N PRO A 78 6.07 7.61 23.19
CA PRO A 78 5.31 8.87 23.24
C PRO A 78 4.07 8.76 24.14
N PHE A 79 3.61 7.53 24.37
CA PHE A 79 2.56 7.20 25.31
C PHE A 79 2.99 6.09 26.28
N PRO A 80 2.31 5.98 27.44
CA PRO A 80 2.44 4.83 28.31
C PRO A 80 2.19 3.53 27.55
N ARG A 81 2.94 2.48 27.89
CA ARG A 81 2.88 1.19 27.20
C ARG A 81 1.45 0.66 27.01
N GLU A 82 0.61 0.76 28.04
CA GLU A 82 -0.78 0.28 28.01
C GLU A 82 -1.69 1.07 27.05
N VAL A 83 -1.35 2.32 26.77
CA VAL A 83 -2.04 3.14 25.76
C VAL A 83 -1.59 2.70 24.37
N THR A 84 -0.28 2.54 24.15
CA THR A 84 0.27 2.06 22.88
C THR A 84 -0.22 0.67 22.52
N GLU A 85 -0.22 -0.27 23.48
CA GLU A 85 -0.75 -1.63 23.29
C GLU A 85 -2.24 -1.61 22.93
N PHE A 86 -3.02 -0.74 23.56
CA PHE A 86 -4.43 -0.56 23.21
C PHE A 86 -4.60 -0.02 21.79
N MET A 87 -3.85 1.02 21.41
CA MET A 87 -3.92 1.63 20.08
C MET A 87 -3.59 0.58 19.01
N VAL A 88 -2.51 -0.19 19.18
CA VAL A 88 -2.12 -1.25 18.24
C VAL A 88 -3.24 -2.30 18.08
N ALA A 89 -3.79 -2.80 19.18
CA ALA A 89 -4.85 -3.80 19.12
C ALA A 89 -6.13 -3.24 18.49
N ARG A 90 -6.50 -2.02 18.87
CA ARG A 90 -7.73 -1.38 18.39
C ARG A 90 -7.66 -0.95 16.94
N ASP A 91 -6.52 -0.43 16.48
CA ASP A 91 -6.28 -0.11 15.07
C ASP A 91 -6.35 -1.37 14.21
N GLY A 92 -5.79 -2.49 14.70
CA GLY A 92 -5.91 -3.78 14.02
C GLY A 92 -7.36 -4.25 13.93
N CYS A 93 -8.11 -4.15 15.02
CA CYS A 93 -9.55 -4.42 15.01
C CYS A 93 -10.30 -3.55 14.00
N ASP A 94 -10.10 -2.23 14.02
CA ASP A 94 -10.79 -1.29 13.14
C ASP A 94 -10.38 -1.48 11.67
N HIS A 95 -9.15 -1.91 11.40
CA HIS A 95 -8.71 -2.35 10.07
C HIS A 95 -9.56 -3.51 9.55
N PHE A 96 -9.65 -4.62 10.30
CA PHE A 96 -10.40 -5.80 9.86
C PHE A 96 -11.91 -5.55 9.78
N ARG A 97 -12.47 -4.71 10.67
CA ARG A 97 -13.89 -4.34 10.61
C ARG A 97 -14.26 -3.54 9.36
N GLY A 98 -13.29 -2.88 8.74
CA GLY A 98 -13.47 -2.13 7.49
C GLY A 98 -13.19 -2.96 6.23
N GLU A 99 -12.81 -4.22 6.35
CA GLU A 99 -12.51 -5.07 5.21
C GLU A 99 -13.74 -5.82 4.67
N GLU A 100 -13.81 -5.91 3.34
CA GLU A 100 -14.79 -6.75 2.64
C GLU A 100 -14.16 -8.11 2.26
N PRO A 101 -14.80 -9.24 2.59
CA PRO A 101 -14.29 -10.55 2.20
C PRO A 101 -14.54 -10.81 0.71
N TYR A 102 -13.47 -11.07 -0.05
CA TYR A 102 -13.57 -11.44 -1.46
C TYR A 102 -13.75 -12.95 -1.69
N ASP A 103 -13.48 -13.77 -0.67
CA ASP A 103 -13.75 -15.20 -0.67
C ASP A 103 -14.04 -15.73 0.74
N ALA A 104 -14.34 -17.03 0.82
CA ALA A 104 -14.74 -17.67 2.07
C ALA A 104 -13.58 -17.80 3.07
N GLU A 105 -12.34 -17.99 2.61
CA GLU A 105 -11.17 -18.10 3.49
C GLU A 105 -10.87 -16.74 4.13
N ARG A 106 -10.89 -15.67 3.32
CA ARG A 106 -10.69 -14.31 3.79
C ARG A 106 -11.77 -13.91 4.79
N ARG A 107 -13.02 -14.31 4.56
CA ARG A 107 -14.12 -14.07 5.51
C ARG A 107 -13.83 -14.66 6.89
N VAL A 108 -13.45 -15.93 6.95
CA VAL A 108 -13.13 -16.60 8.22
C VAL A 108 -11.97 -15.89 8.91
N TYR A 109 -10.91 -15.55 8.18
CA TYR A 109 -9.76 -14.84 8.75
C TYR A 109 -10.12 -13.46 9.31
N ILE A 110 -10.95 -12.68 8.61
CA ILE A 110 -11.45 -11.38 9.08
C ILE A 110 -12.27 -11.58 10.35
N GLU A 111 -13.21 -12.53 10.37
CA GLU A 111 -14.07 -12.82 11.53
C GLU A 111 -13.24 -13.23 12.76
N GLU A 112 -12.26 -14.11 12.59
CA GLU A 112 -11.35 -14.53 13.67
C GLU A 112 -10.50 -13.36 14.18
N SER A 113 -9.96 -12.55 13.27
CA SER A 113 -9.13 -11.39 13.63
C SER A 113 -9.94 -10.33 14.39
N ILE A 114 -11.18 -10.06 13.96
CA ILE A 114 -12.12 -9.20 14.69
C ILE A 114 -12.40 -9.78 16.08
N ALA A 115 -12.69 -11.07 16.18
CA ALA A 115 -12.99 -11.71 17.44
C ALA A 115 -11.81 -11.68 18.42
N GLU A 116 -10.58 -11.77 17.92
CA GLU A 116 -9.35 -11.67 18.73
C GLU A 116 -9.06 -10.23 19.15
N LEU A 117 -9.01 -9.30 18.19
CA LEU A 117 -8.49 -7.95 18.40
C LEU A 117 -9.51 -7.00 19.02
N CYS A 118 -10.81 -7.16 18.72
CA CYS A 118 -11.82 -6.23 19.18
C CYS A 118 -12.32 -6.53 20.60
N ARG A 119 -12.16 -7.77 21.09
CA ARG A 119 -12.75 -8.21 22.37
C ARG A 119 -12.16 -7.45 23.57
N GLY A 120 -13.02 -6.87 24.38
CA GLY A 120 -12.66 -6.12 25.60
C GLY A 120 -12.04 -4.74 25.35
N THR A 121 -11.92 -4.30 24.08
CA THR A 121 -11.35 -2.99 23.74
C THR A 121 -12.26 -1.84 24.16
N ASP A 122 -13.58 -2.00 24.18
CA ASP A 122 -14.52 -0.96 24.64
C ASP A 122 -14.31 -0.68 26.14
N ALA A 123 -14.23 -1.75 26.94
CA ALA A 123 -13.94 -1.65 28.37
C ALA A 123 -12.54 -1.07 28.63
N LYS A 124 -11.55 -1.45 27.82
CA LYS A 124 -10.17 -0.95 27.92
C LYS A 124 -10.10 0.54 27.59
N LEU A 125 -10.77 1.01 26.53
CA LEU A 125 -10.83 2.42 26.16
C LEU A 125 -11.43 3.25 27.30
N ALA A 126 -12.58 2.82 27.83
CA ALA A 126 -13.21 3.48 28.96
C ALA A 126 -12.30 3.53 30.20
N MET A 127 -11.56 2.46 30.47
CA MET A 127 -10.57 2.41 31.55
C MET A 127 -9.41 3.39 31.31
N LEU A 128 -8.84 3.42 30.11
CA LEU A 128 -7.72 4.30 29.77
C LEU A 128 -8.11 5.77 29.82
N ARG A 129 -9.27 6.14 29.26
CA ARG A 129 -9.80 7.52 29.33
C ARG A 129 -9.99 7.98 30.77
N ARG A 130 -10.48 7.13 31.67
CA ARG A 130 -10.59 7.46 33.10
C ARG A 130 -9.23 7.60 33.77
N ARG A 131 -8.31 6.67 33.52
CA ARG A 131 -6.99 6.64 34.14
C ARG A 131 -6.14 7.84 33.76
N TYR A 132 -6.19 8.24 32.49
CA TYR A 132 -5.38 9.32 31.93
C TYR A 132 -6.18 10.61 31.73
N ALA A 133 -7.29 10.80 32.45
CA ALA A 133 -8.15 11.99 32.33
C ALA A 133 -7.42 13.33 32.57
N GLY A 134 -6.31 13.31 33.31
CA GLY A 134 -5.46 14.48 33.55
C GLY A 134 -4.35 14.69 32.52
N ASP A 135 -4.20 13.79 31.54
CA ASP A 135 -3.17 13.87 30.49
C ASP A 135 -3.82 14.21 29.14
N PRO A 136 -3.76 15.48 28.70
CA PRO A 136 -4.41 15.91 27.46
C PRO A 136 -3.81 15.25 26.20
N SER A 137 -2.55 14.80 26.26
CA SER A 137 -1.90 14.14 25.14
C SER A 137 -2.49 12.74 24.91
N VAL A 138 -2.66 11.97 25.98
CA VAL A 138 -3.30 10.64 25.93
C VAL A 138 -4.78 10.75 25.57
N ILE A 139 -5.50 11.71 26.15
CA ILE A 139 -6.93 11.90 25.83
C ILE A 139 -7.12 12.28 24.36
N SER A 140 -6.27 13.15 23.80
CA SER A 140 -6.31 13.48 22.37
C SER A 140 -6.04 12.25 21.51
N ALA A 141 -5.06 11.42 21.86
CA ALA A 141 -4.76 10.18 21.14
C ALA A 141 -5.92 9.17 21.18
N LEU A 142 -6.62 9.08 22.32
CA LEU A 142 -7.73 8.15 22.51
C LEU A 142 -9.09 8.68 21.99
N HIS A 143 -9.18 9.95 21.61
CA HIS A 143 -10.44 10.59 21.23
C HIS A 143 -11.07 9.97 19.97
N GLY A 144 -10.25 9.53 19.01
CA GLY A 144 -10.73 9.02 17.72
C GLY A 144 -11.42 7.65 17.78
N TYR A 145 -11.25 6.89 18.87
CA TYR A 145 -11.82 5.56 18.99
C TYR A 145 -13.29 5.60 19.44
N ASP A 146 -14.12 4.79 18.78
CA ASP A 146 -15.53 4.58 19.14
C ASP A 146 -15.65 3.86 20.49
N ASP A 147 -16.60 4.30 21.32
CA ASP A 147 -16.84 3.73 22.65
C ASP A 147 -17.53 2.36 22.63
N ARG A 148 -18.22 1.99 21.54
CA ARG A 148 -19.04 0.79 21.49
C ARG A 148 -18.97 0.09 20.14
N ILE A 149 -18.01 -0.81 19.97
CA ILE A 149 -17.89 -1.60 18.75
C ILE A 149 -18.22 -3.08 18.94
N GLU A 150 -18.10 -3.58 20.17
CA GLU A 150 -18.28 -5.01 20.46
C GLU A 150 -19.75 -5.42 20.45
N THR A 151 -20.67 -4.45 20.54
CA THR A 151 -22.12 -4.71 20.50
C THR A 151 -22.65 -4.88 19.07
N SER A 152 -21.88 -4.45 18.06
CA SER A 152 -22.31 -4.49 16.66
C SER A 152 -22.11 -5.86 15.98
N THR A 153 -21.43 -6.80 16.63
CA THR A 153 -21.05 -8.11 16.06
C THR A 153 -22.06 -9.23 16.34
N LEU A 154 -23.27 -8.90 16.81
CA LEU A 154 -24.30 -9.87 17.23
C LEU A 154 -25.50 -10.01 16.26
N TYR A 155 -25.38 -9.59 15.01
CA TYR A 155 -26.45 -9.73 14.01
C TYR A 155 -26.12 -10.75 12.92
#